data_AF-A0ABD7WP72-F1
#
_entry.id   AF-A0ABD7WP72-F1
#
_cell.length_a   1.000
_cell.length_b   1.000
_cell.length_c   1.000
_cell.angle_alpha   90.00
_cell.angle_beta   90.00
_cell.angle_gamma   90.00
#
_symmetry.space_group_name_H-M   'P 1'
#
loop_
_entity.id
_entity.type
_entity.pdbx_description
1 polymer ?
#
loop_
_entity_poly.entity_id
_entity_poly.type
_entity_poly.pdbx_seq_one_letter_code
_entity_poly.pdbx_strand_id
1 'polypeptide(L)'
;MKKFGIILASLALFFSLSTGVTAQAASQNLSTTNAVKIAANASNHFWNALHGSKGNLCTQKTFNYKGTQYSYLCQDFNTKSKLVSYLSETFTNSAIQKGLTNYRYITYNGKLARPVGDGFSMLEWNKAKAKLTYQRSDVRSYQFTVPTVDGGSVKRTVTFYKSGSQWKVNKFDAVL
;
A
#
# COMPACT_ATOMS: atom_id res chain seq x y z
N MET A 1 21.42 72.07 -37.40
CA MET A 1 21.35 70.60 -37.58
C MET A 1 21.24 69.94 -36.22
N LYS A 2 20.30 68.99 -36.09
CA LYS A 2 20.10 67.94 -35.08
C LYS A 2 19.81 68.32 -33.61
N LYS A 3 18.51 68.19 -33.29
CA LYS A 3 17.90 67.98 -31.96
C LYS A 3 18.39 66.63 -31.39
N PHE A 4 18.75 66.57 -30.10
CA PHE A 4 18.93 65.31 -29.39
C PHE A 4 17.75 65.09 -28.43
N GLY A 5 17.05 63.98 -28.69
CA GLY A 5 15.83 63.57 -28.01
C GLY A 5 16.08 62.88 -26.67
N ILE A 6 15.06 63.02 -25.83
CA ILE A 6 14.82 62.36 -24.55
C ILE A 6 14.64 60.85 -24.77
N ILE A 7 15.22 60.01 -23.91
CA ILE A 7 14.77 58.61 -23.74
C ILE A 7 14.59 58.34 -22.24
N LEU A 8 13.31 58.27 -21.82
CA LEU A 8 12.91 57.66 -20.56
C LEU A 8 13.11 56.14 -20.67
N ALA A 9 13.91 55.56 -19.78
CA ALA A 9 13.98 54.12 -19.60
C ALA A 9 12.94 53.69 -18.55
N SER A 10 11.83 53.13 -19.01
CA SER A 10 10.81 52.50 -18.17
C SER A 10 11.28 51.11 -17.72
N LEU A 11 11.57 50.96 -16.43
CA LEU A 11 11.81 49.66 -15.79
C LEU A 11 10.47 48.92 -15.62
N ALA A 12 10.17 47.99 -16.53
CA ALA A 12 9.07 47.04 -16.35
C ALA A 12 9.57 45.87 -15.48
N LEU A 13 9.23 45.90 -14.19
CA LEU A 13 9.38 44.76 -13.28
C LEU A 13 8.34 43.69 -13.64
N PHE A 14 8.75 42.69 -14.42
CA PHE A 14 7.96 41.48 -14.64
C PHE A 14 8.02 40.60 -13.39
N PHE A 15 7.00 40.69 -12.52
CA PHE A 15 6.71 39.65 -11.54
C PHE A 15 6.11 38.44 -12.27
N SER A 16 6.93 37.48 -12.65
CA SER A 16 6.48 36.16 -13.06
C SER A 16 6.02 35.38 -11.82
N LEU A 17 4.72 35.39 -11.55
CA LEU A 17 4.11 34.51 -10.56
C LEU A 17 4.28 33.06 -11.03
N SER A 18 5.23 32.34 -10.43
CA SER A 18 5.47 30.93 -10.68
C SER A 18 4.31 30.07 -10.14
N THR A 19 3.21 29.97 -10.88
CA THR A 19 2.08 29.08 -10.60
C THR A 19 2.41 27.60 -10.80
N GLY A 20 3.63 27.26 -11.23
CA GLY A 20 4.08 25.89 -11.48
C GLY A 20 4.36 25.05 -10.23
N VAL A 21 4.54 25.65 -9.06
CA VAL A 21 4.92 24.91 -7.84
C VAL A 21 3.72 24.18 -7.22
N THR A 22 2.52 24.74 -7.30
CA THR A 22 1.32 24.20 -6.64
C THR A 22 0.71 23.01 -7.38
N ALA A 23 0.71 23.00 -8.72
CA ALA A 23 0.20 21.86 -9.51
C ALA A 23 1.12 20.63 -9.44
N GLN A 24 2.44 20.83 -9.41
CA GLN A 24 3.42 19.74 -9.26
C GLN A 24 3.40 19.15 -7.84
N ALA A 25 3.12 19.97 -6.81
CA ALA A 25 2.95 19.48 -5.44
C ALA A 25 1.66 18.65 -5.26
N ALA A 26 0.59 18.99 -5.98
CA ALA A 26 -0.68 18.26 -5.91
C ALA A 26 -0.61 16.86 -6.55
N SER A 27 0.17 16.68 -7.62
CA SER A 27 0.34 15.37 -8.29
C SER A 27 1.24 14.38 -7.51
N GLN A 28 2.00 14.87 -6.53
CA GLN A 28 2.94 14.07 -5.72
C GLN A 28 2.37 13.61 -4.36
N ASN A 29 1.17 14.07 -4.01
CA ASN A 29 0.51 13.83 -2.73
C ASN A 29 -0.47 12.65 -2.82
N LEU A 30 -0.41 11.72 -1.85
CA LEU A 30 -1.43 10.69 -1.72
C LEU A 30 -2.77 11.35 -1.34
N SER A 31 -3.81 11.19 -2.15
CA SER A 31 -5.16 11.65 -1.81
C SER A 31 -5.88 10.64 -0.91
N THR A 32 -6.93 11.06 -0.21
CA THR A 32 -7.79 10.15 0.56
C THR A 32 -8.38 9.04 -0.30
N THR A 33 -8.90 9.38 -1.48
CA THR A 33 -9.44 8.41 -2.45
C THR A 33 -8.39 7.38 -2.87
N ASN A 34 -7.15 7.81 -3.16
CA ASN A 34 -6.08 6.88 -3.52
C ASN A 34 -5.61 6.08 -2.31
N ALA A 35 -5.58 6.65 -1.11
CA ALA A 35 -5.27 5.92 0.12
C ALA A 35 -6.28 4.79 0.38
N VAL A 36 -7.58 5.03 0.16
CA VAL A 36 -8.64 4.01 0.22
C VAL A 36 -8.40 2.90 -0.80
N LYS A 37 -8.12 3.24 -2.06
CA LYS A 37 -7.82 2.24 -3.11
C LYS A 37 -6.61 1.38 -2.76
N ILE A 38 -5.52 1.98 -2.29
CA ILE A 38 -4.30 1.24 -1.90
C ILE A 38 -4.58 0.37 -0.68
N ALA A 39 -5.30 0.87 0.33
CA ALA A 39 -5.66 0.09 1.52
C ALA A 39 -6.54 -1.12 1.18
N ALA A 40 -7.55 -0.94 0.32
CA ALA A 40 -8.38 -2.04 -0.16
C ALA A 40 -7.58 -3.07 -0.96
N ASN A 41 -6.68 -2.61 -1.84
CA ASN A 41 -5.80 -3.51 -2.57
C ASN A 41 -4.85 -4.26 -1.62
N ALA A 42 -4.30 -3.57 -0.62
CA ALA A 42 -3.47 -4.18 0.43
C ALA A 42 -4.24 -5.24 1.24
N SER A 43 -5.50 -4.98 1.59
CA SER A 43 -6.37 -5.97 2.24
C SER A 43 -6.51 -7.23 1.39
N ASN A 44 -6.81 -7.08 0.10
CA ASN A 44 -6.93 -8.22 -0.82
C ASN A 44 -5.61 -9.01 -0.92
N HIS A 45 -4.47 -8.31 -1.01
CA HIS A 45 -3.15 -8.94 -1.06
C HIS A 45 -2.83 -9.70 0.22
N PHE A 46 -3.16 -9.14 1.37
CA PHE A 46 -3.00 -9.79 2.67
C PHE A 46 -3.80 -11.09 2.74
N TRP A 47 -5.09 -11.05 2.39
CA TRP A 47 -5.94 -12.24 2.45
C TRP A 47 -5.55 -13.29 1.42
N ASN A 48 -5.20 -12.90 0.19
CA ASN A 48 -4.66 -13.82 -0.82
C ASN A 48 -3.37 -14.47 -0.35
N ALA A 49 -2.46 -13.72 0.27
CA ALA A 49 -1.22 -14.28 0.82
C ALA A 49 -1.52 -15.29 1.93
N LEU A 50 -2.48 -14.98 2.81
CA LEU A 50 -2.97 -15.92 3.79
C LEU A 50 -3.58 -17.12 3.05
N HIS A 51 -4.72 -17.03 2.36
CA HIS A 51 -5.34 -18.16 1.66
C HIS A 51 -4.39 -18.93 0.73
N GLY A 52 -3.29 -18.34 0.30
CA GLY A 52 -2.17 -19.01 -0.36
C GLY A 52 -2.37 -19.12 -1.86
N SER A 53 -3.26 -18.30 -2.42
CA SER A 53 -3.54 -18.19 -3.85
C SER A 53 -3.99 -16.75 -4.19
N LYS A 54 -3.93 -16.38 -5.48
CA LYS A 54 -4.49 -15.12 -5.98
C LYS A 54 -6.03 -15.18 -6.14
N GLY A 55 -6.72 -15.91 -5.28
CA GLY A 55 -8.17 -16.17 -5.38
C GLY A 55 -8.55 -17.35 -6.28
N ASN A 56 -7.58 -17.97 -6.97
CA ASN A 56 -7.82 -19.19 -7.73
C ASN A 56 -7.97 -20.40 -6.80
N LEU A 57 -8.91 -21.28 -7.10
CA LEU A 57 -9.04 -22.57 -6.42
C LEU A 57 -7.83 -23.44 -6.77
N CYS A 58 -7.11 -23.91 -5.75
CA CYS A 58 -6.09 -24.93 -5.91
C CYS A 58 -6.11 -25.84 -4.69
N THR A 59 -5.82 -27.12 -4.89
CA THR A 59 -5.65 -28.06 -3.78
C THR A 59 -4.29 -27.85 -3.13
N GLN A 60 -4.27 -27.33 -1.91
CA GLN A 60 -3.06 -27.17 -1.14
C GLN A 60 -2.78 -28.43 -0.30
N LYS A 61 -1.60 -29.02 -0.47
CA LYS A 61 -1.16 -30.17 0.33
C LYS A 61 -0.66 -29.68 1.69
N THR A 62 -1.00 -30.42 2.74
CA THR A 62 -0.55 -30.13 4.10
C THR A 62 0.55 -31.08 4.57
N PHE A 63 1.28 -30.68 5.61
CA PHE A 63 2.28 -31.49 6.30
C PHE A 63 2.47 -31.02 7.74
N ASN A 64 2.97 -31.89 8.61
CA ASN A 64 3.31 -31.51 9.98
C ASN A 64 4.77 -31.05 10.06
N TYR A 65 5.01 -29.90 10.69
CA TYR A 65 6.35 -29.38 10.94
C TYR A 65 6.41 -28.80 12.35
N LYS A 66 7.28 -29.37 13.19
CA LYS A 66 7.47 -28.97 14.61
C LYS A 66 6.15 -28.88 15.38
N GLY A 67 5.29 -29.90 15.24
CA GLY A 67 4.00 -29.97 15.94
C GLY A 67 2.92 -29.01 15.43
N THR A 68 3.16 -28.27 14.34
CA THR A 68 2.16 -27.41 13.69
C THR A 68 1.85 -27.96 12.29
N GLN A 69 0.58 -27.98 11.89
CA GLN A 69 0.20 -28.30 10.52
C GLN A 69 0.45 -27.09 9.61
N TYR A 70 1.16 -27.32 8.50
CA TYR A 70 1.46 -26.35 7.46
C TYR A 70 0.77 -26.72 6.17
N SER A 71 0.49 -25.72 5.33
CA SER A 71 -0.04 -25.85 3.98
C SER A 71 0.95 -25.25 2.98
N TYR A 72 1.27 -25.98 1.91
CA TYR A 72 1.99 -25.40 0.77
C TYR A 72 1.10 -24.40 0.04
N LEU A 73 1.69 -23.32 -0.47
CA LEU A 73 0.94 -22.35 -1.27
C LEU A 73 0.75 -22.83 -2.71
N CYS A 74 -0.25 -22.27 -3.39
CA CYS A 74 -0.53 -22.54 -4.80
C CYS A 74 0.62 -22.09 -5.71
N GLN A 75 0.60 -22.51 -6.98
CA GLN A 75 1.67 -22.23 -7.96
C GLN A 75 2.04 -20.75 -8.09
N ASP A 76 1.06 -19.86 -7.93
CA ASP A 76 1.26 -18.41 -7.98
C ASP A 76 2.15 -17.90 -6.84
N PHE A 77 2.19 -18.61 -5.70
CA PHE A 77 2.94 -18.23 -4.50
C PHE A 77 3.89 -19.33 -3.99
N ASN A 78 4.14 -20.37 -4.78
CA ASN A 78 4.88 -21.54 -4.33
C ASN A 78 6.37 -21.29 -4.02
N THR A 79 6.88 -20.07 -4.22
CA THR A 79 8.20 -19.63 -3.77
C THR A 79 8.11 -18.28 -3.06
N LYS A 80 9.07 -18.00 -2.17
CA LYS A 80 9.17 -16.70 -1.48
C LYS A 80 9.23 -15.54 -2.46
N SER A 81 10.00 -15.67 -3.54
CA SER A 81 10.15 -14.61 -4.55
C SER A 81 8.81 -14.25 -5.20
N LYS A 82 8.01 -15.25 -5.60
CA LYS A 82 6.70 -15.03 -6.21
C LYS A 82 5.74 -14.30 -5.26
N LEU A 83 5.65 -14.76 -4.00
CA LEU A 83 4.80 -14.09 -3.02
C LEU A 83 5.28 -12.67 -2.71
N VAL A 84 6.59 -12.45 -2.55
CA VAL A 84 7.16 -11.12 -2.32
C VAL A 84 6.88 -10.20 -3.52
N SER A 85 7.03 -10.68 -4.75
CA SER A 85 6.73 -9.90 -5.96
C SER A 85 5.29 -9.41 -5.97
N TYR A 86 4.34 -10.30 -5.68
CA TYR A 86 2.93 -9.96 -5.58
C TYR A 86 2.66 -8.94 -4.46
N LEU A 87 3.16 -9.20 -3.25
CA LEU A 87 2.95 -8.30 -2.11
C LEU A 87 3.61 -6.92 -2.32
N SER A 88 4.67 -6.84 -3.10
CA SER A 88 5.40 -5.60 -3.40
C SER A 88 4.59 -4.62 -4.24
N GLU A 89 3.48 -5.05 -4.84
CA GLU A 89 2.55 -4.15 -5.53
C GLU A 89 1.93 -3.13 -4.57
N THR A 90 1.80 -3.47 -3.28
CA THR A 90 1.07 -2.65 -2.29
C THR A 90 1.78 -2.45 -0.95
N PHE A 91 2.69 -3.35 -0.56
CA PHE A 91 3.43 -3.26 0.70
C PHE A 91 4.88 -2.85 0.50
N THR A 92 5.44 -2.13 1.47
CA THR A 92 6.90 -1.92 1.54
C THR A 92 7.64 -3.23 1.79
N ASN A 93 8.88 -3.35 1.30
CA ASN A 93 9.70 -4.56 1.51
C ASN A 93 9.86 -4.93 2.98
N SER A 94 10.02 -3.93 3.86
CA SER A 94 10.15 -4.14 5.30
C SER A 94 8.84 -4.66 5.92
N ALA A 95 7.67 -4.18 5.45
CA ALA A 95 6.38 -4.71 5.86
C ALA A 95 6.23 -6.18 5.45
N ILE A 96 6.62 -6.53 4.22
CA ILE A 96 6.56 -7.91 3.70
C ILE A 96 7.45 -8.82 4.52
N GLN A 97 8.72 -8.44 4.76
CA GLN A 97 9.65 -9.25 5.53
C GLN A 97 9.16 -9.53 6.95
N LYS A 98 8.66 -8.48 7.63
CA LYS A 98 8.06 -8.62 8.98
C LYS A 98 6.81 -9.48 8.94
N GLY A 99 5.93 -9.27 7.96
CA GLY A 99 4.72 -10.06 7.76
C GLY A 99 5.02 -11.55 7.58
N LEU A 100 5.86 -11.91 6.60
CA LEU A 100 6.20 -13.32 6.35
C LEU A 100 6.84 -13.99 7.59
N THR A 101 7.59 -13.23 8.39
CA THR A 101 8.15 -13.73 9.65
C THR A 101 7.07 -13.93 10.72
N ASN A 102 6.23 -12.91 10.97
CA ASN A 102 5.18 -12.94 11.99
C ASN A 102 4.13 -14.02 11.72
N TYR A 103 3.80 -14.23 10.45
CA TYR A 103 2.87 -15.27 10.00
C TYR A 103 3.56 -16.62 9.72
N ARG A 104 4.83 -16.76 10.14
CA ARG A 104 5.60 -18.02 10.18
C ARG A 104 5.70 -18.74 8.83
N TYR A 105 5.83 -18.00 7.72
CA TYR A 105 6.08 -18.60 6.41
C TYR A 105 7.46 -19.29 6.40
N ILE A 106 7.52 -20.47 5.81
CA ILE A 106 8.75 -21.27 5.69
C ILE A 106 8.93 -21.78 4.26
N THR A 107 10.17 -22.05 3.88
CA THR A 107 10.47 -22.88 2.71
C THR A 107 10.72 -24.30 3.19
N TYR A 108 9.93 -25.24 2.67
CA TYR A 108 10.05 -26.66 2.97
C TYR A 108 10.04 -27.43 1.65
N ASN A 109 11.04 -28.30 1.43
CA ASN A 109 11.21 -29.04 0.17
C ASN A 109 11.15 -28.14 -1.09
N GLY A 110 11.80 -26.97 -1.03
CA GLY A 110 11.86 -26.00 -2.13
C GLY A 110 10.56 -25.23 -2.39
N LYS A 111 9.48 -25.46 -1.62
CA LYS A 111 8.19 -24.77 -1.77
C LYS A 111 7.87 -23.91 -0.56
N LEU A 112 7.21 -22.78 -0.78
CA LEU A 112 6.73 -21.91 0.28
C LEU A 112 5.49 -22.53 0.95
N ALA A 113 5.46 -22.45 2.27
CA ALA A 113 4.38 -22.94 3.11
C ALA A 113 4.11 -21.97 4.26
N ARG A 114 2.91 -22.03 4.83
CA ARG A 114 2.51 -21.32 6.04
C ARG A 114 1.74 -22.24 6.98
N PRO A 115 1.57 -21.91 8.27
CA PRO A 115 0.66 -22.64 9.15
C PRO A 115 -0.77 -22.65 8.58
N VAL A 116 -1.47 -23.77 8.76
CA VAL A 116 -2.92 -23.84 8.50
C VAL A 116 -3.63 -22.92 9.50
N GLY A 117 -4.61 -22.18 9.01
CA GLY A 117 -5.43 -21.30 9.82
C GLY A 117 -6.60 -20.74 9.02
N ASP A 118 -7.68 -20.46 9.73
CA ASP A 118 -8.91 -19.93 9.17
C ASP A 118 -9.03 -18.44 9.46
N GLY A 119 -9.53 -17.70 8.48
CA GLY A 119 -9.73 -16.28 8.61
C GLY A 119 -10.33 -15.67 7.35
N PHE A 120 -11.16 -14.67 7.58
CA PHE A 120 -11.72 -13.80 6.56
C PHE A 120 -11.88 -12.40 7.14
N SER A 121 -12.02 -11.39 6.29
CA SER A 121 -12.36 -10.04 6.73
C SER A 121 -13.84 -9.78 6.54
N MET A 122 -14.43 -9.16 7.56
CA MET A 122 -15.75 -8.54 7.47
C MET A 122 -15.65 -7.08 7.04
N LEU A 123 -14.45 -6.55 6.81
CA LEU A 123 -14.22 -5.13 6.57
C LEU A 123 -14.35 -4.76 5.10
N GLU A 124 -15.22 -3.80 4.81
CA GLU A 124 -15.48 -3.30 3.47
C GLU A 124 -14.53 -2.13 3.13
N TRP A 125 -13.25 -2.42 2.95
CA TRP A 125 -12.21 -1.40 2.70
C TRP A 125 -12.51 -0.49 1.51
N ASN A 126 -13.19 -1.00 0.47
CA ASN A 126 -13.61 -0.20 -0.68
C ASN A 126 -14.63 0.90 -0.33
N LYS A 127 -15.36 0.76 0.78
CA LYS A 127 -16.34 1.72 1.30
C LYS A 127 -15.78 2.59 2.43
N ALA A 128 -14.49 2.43 2.76
CA ALA A 128 -13.89 3.14 3.88
C ALA A 128 -13.81 4.66 3.63
N LYS A 129 -13.96 5.42 4.71
CA LYS A 129 -13.69 6.86 4.73
C LYS A 129 -12.33 7.10 5.38
N ALA A 130 -11.53 8.02 4.83
CA ALA A 130 -10.19 8.31 5.34
C ALA A 130 -10.05 9.78 5.74
N LYS A 131 -9.43 10.02 6.90
CA LYS A 131 -9.01 11.35 7.37
C LYS A 131 -7.49 11.38 7.50
N LEU A 132 -6.83 12.33 6.85
CA LEU A 132 -5.38 12.53 7.00
C LEU A 132 -5.06 12.90 8.44
N THR A 133 -4.10 12.23 9.05
CA THR A 133 -3.66 12.47 10.44
C THR A 133 -2.18 12.84 10.53
N TYR A 134 -1.37 12.47 9.54
CA TYR A 134 0.04 12.81 9.51
C TYR A 134 0.55 12.95 8.07
N GLN A 135 1.45 13.91 7.84
CA GLN A 135 2.07 14.11 6.54
C GLN A 135 3.51 14.67 6.61
N ARG A 136 4.39 14.08 5.80
CA ARG A 136 5.70 14.63 5.36
C ARG A 136 6.02 14.14 3.94
N SER A 137 7.01 14.66 3.24
CA SER A 137 7.23 14.42 1.78
C SER A 137 7.05 12.97 1.30
N ASP A 138 7.51 11.98 2.06
CA ASP A 138 7.54 10.55 1.74
C ASP A 138 6.62 9.67 2.61
N VAL A 139 5.89 10.25 3.58
CA VAL A 139 5.03 9.51 4.51
C VAL A 139 3.68 10.19 4.68
N ARG A 140 2.62 9.37 4.69
CA ARG A 140 1.26 9.79 5.01
C ARG A 140 0.62 8.79 5.96
N SER A 141 -0.09 9.26 6.98
CA SER A 141 -0.95 8.40 7.78
C SER A 141 -2.39 8.89 7.73
N TYR A 142 -3.31 7.95 7.63
CA TYR A 142 -4.74 8.23 7.65
C TYR A 142 -5.40 7.40 8.73
N GLN A 143 -6.38 7.99 9.41
CA GLN A 143 -7.38 7.25 10.16
C GLN A 143 -8.53 6.90 9.21
N PHE A 144 -8.72 5.60 9.00
CA PHE A 144 -9.83 5.03 8.28
C PHE A 144 -10.99 4.73 9.22
N THR A 145 -12.20 4.98 8.76
CA THR A 145 -13.43 4.38 9.30
C THR A 145 -13.90 3.37 8.25
N VAL A 146 -13.80 2.09 8.57
CA VAL A 146 -14.06 0.99 7.65
C VAL A 146 -15.37 0.32 8.04
N PRO A 147 -16.40 0.34 7.18
CA PRO A 147 -17.64 -0.38 7.43
C PRO A 147 -17.41 -1.89 7.56
N THR A 148 -18.26 -2.56 8.31
CA THR A 148 -18.34 -4.01 8.36
C THR A 148 -19.59 -4.48 7.59
N VAL A 149 -19.55 -5.70 7.06
CA VAL A 149 -20.68 -6.28 6.30
C VAL A 149 -21.98 -6.42 7.10
N ASP A 150 -21.90 -6.43 8.44
CA ASP A 150 -23.03 -6.50 9.37
C ASP A 150 -23.57 -5.11 9.79
N GLY A 151 -23.11 -4.04 9.15
CA GLY A 151 -23.62 -2.67 9.35
C GLY A 151 -22.87 -1.84 10.41
N GLY A 152 -21.86 -2.42 11.07
CA GLY A 152 -20.95 -1.70 11.96
C GLY A 152 -19.84 -0.92 11.24
N SER A 153 -18.89 -0.41 12.02
CA SER A 153 -17.64 0.13 11.48
C SER A 153 -16.50 0.07 12.50
N VAL A 154 -15.26 0.02 12.00
CA VAL A 154 -14.04 0.03 12.82
C VAL A 154 -13.12 1.18 12.42
N LYS A 155 -12.39 1.74 13.38
CA LYS A 155 -11.32 2.71 13.10
C LYS A 155 -9.98 2.00 12.95
N ARG A 156 -9.24 2.31 11.88
CA ARG A 156 -7.89 1.78 11.63
C ARG A 156 -6.95 2.90 11.21
N THR A 157 -5.73 2.90 11.73
CA THR A 157 -4.69 3.81 11.24
C THR A 157 -3.79 3.07 10.25
N VAL A 158 -3.69 3.58 9.03
CA VAL A 158 -2.81 3.01 8.00
C VAL A 158 -1.78 4.07 7.61
N THR A 159 -0.51 3.67 7.61
CA THR A 159 0.60 4.52 7.21
C THR A 159 1.19 4.05 5.89
N PHE A 160 1.41 5.00 5.00
CA PHE A 160 1.92 4.80 3.65
C PHE A 160 3.28 5.46 3.53
N TYR A 161 4.22 4.75 2.92
CA TYR A 161 5.53 5.26 2.54
C TYR A 161 5.62 5.33 1.03
N LYS A 162 6.28 6.37 0.54
CA LYS A 162 6.57 6.52 -0.89
C LYS A 162 7.78 5.67 -1.26
N SER A 163 7.63 4.86 -2.30
CA SER A 163 8.65 3.97 -2.86
C SER A 163 8.72 4.23 -4.36
N GLY A 164 9.65 5.09 -4.78
CA GLY A 164 9.69 5.61 -6.15
C GLY A 164 8.45 6.46 -6.44
N SER A 165 7.71 6.13 -7.50
CA SER A 165 6.46 6.80 -7.86
C SER A 165 5.22 6.26 -7.13
N GLN A 166 5.35 5.16 -6.37
CA GLN A 166 4.22 4.46 -5.75
C GLN A 166 4.15 4.74 -4.24
N TRP A 167 2.93 4.73 -3.69
CA TRP A 167 2.69 4.71 -2.25
C TRP A 167 2.37 3.30 -1.79
N LYS A 168 2.99 2.85 -0.70
CA LYS A 168 2.86 1.48 -0.20
C LYS A 168 2.59 1.45 1.30
N VAL A 169 1.80 0.48 1.75
CA VAL A 169 1.48 0.27 3.16
C VAL A 169 2.72 -0.23 3.91
N ASN A 170 2.99 0.36 5.08
CA ASN A 170 4.22 0.09 5.85
C ASN A 170 4.09 -1.04 6.89
N LYS A 171 2.90 -1.62 7.04
CA LYS A 171 2.63 -2.71 7.98
C LYS A 171 1.67 -3.71 7.33
N PHE A 172 2.08 -4.97 7.31
CA PHE A 172 1.42 -6.04 6.55
C PHE A 172 -0.04 -6.28 6.97
N ASP A 173 -0.29 -6.25 8.26
CA ASP A 173 -1.55 -6.52 8.95
C ASP A 173 -2.32 -5.22 9.28
N ALA A 174 -1.94 -4.07 8.71
CA ALA A 174 -2.64 -2.81 8.95
C ALA A 174 -4.08 -2.79 8.41
N VAL A 175 -4.37 -3.68 7.45
CA VAL A 175 -5.58 -3.69 6.62
C VAL A 175 -6.34 -5.02 6.65
N LEU A 176 -6.17 -5.84 7.69
CA LEU A 176 -7.00 -7.04 7.93
C LEU A 176 -8.43 -6.70 8.31
#